data_AF-A0A957EXS6-F1
#
_entry.id   AF-A0A957EXS6-F1
#
_cell.length_a   1.000
_cell.length_b   1.000
_cell.length_c   1.000
_cell.angle_alpha   90.00
_cell.angle_beta   90.00
_cell.angle_gamma   90.00
#
_symmetry.space_group_name_H-M   'P 1'
#
loop_
_entity.id
_entity.type
_entity.pdbx_description
1 polymer ?
#
loop_
_entity_poly.entity_id
_entity_poly.type
_entity_poly.pdbx_seq_one_letter_code
_entity_poly.pdbx_strand_id
1 'polypeptide(L)'
;YNNGNLTLTNSTVSGNSATNYGGGINFGSGTLTVINSTISGNTANYGGGIRNEGGTLTATNSTFSDNEATISGGGMYNSGTMYLAGTIFANSTSGGNCVNNGGTLTDNGYNLSDDASCGFSGTSANNATLNLSALSVTTTPGQQVHTPQAGSDAIGAIPYGTTINNNGVTLACNQTTTDQLGADRPITALTACTAGAVEVEMPPICPAWTVTTAAELSDCITLANNNESPSPTADTITLG
;
A
#
# COMPACT_ATOMS: atom_id res chain seq x y z
N TYR A 1 6.21 -17.14 15.98
CA TYR A 1 7.61 -16.83 16.35
C TYR A 1 8.53 -17.54 15.38
N ASN A 2 9.23 -16.80 14.52
CA ASN A 2 10.17 -17.35 13.54
C ASN A 2 11.61 -16.87 13.85
N ASN A 3 12.58 -17.79 13.78
CA ASN A 3 14.02 -17.52 13.89
C ASN A 3 14.79 -17.82 12.58
N GLY A 4 14.10 -18.29 11.55
CA GLY A 4 14.58 -18.54 10.19
C GLY A 4 13.97 -17.57 9.18
N ASN A 5 14.13 -17.88 7.89
CA ASN A 5 13.64 -17.02 6.81
C ASN A 5 12.21 -17.37 6.42
N LEU A 6 11.34 -16.37 6.34
CA LEU A 6 9.96 -16.48 5.85
C LEU A 6 9.76 -15.49 4.70
N THR A 7 9.21 -15.98 3.59
CA THR A 7 8.77 -15.14 2.48
C THR A 7 7.26 -15.31 2.30
N LEU A 8 6.54 -14.19 2.29
CA LEU A 8 5.13 -14.10 1.93
C LEU A 8 5.04 -13.38 0.58
N THR A 9 4.46 -14.05 -0.40
CA THR A 9 4.24 -13.51 -1.74
C THR A 9 2.79 -13.75 -2.11
N ASN A 10 2.09 -12.73 -2.62
CA ASN A 10 0.70 -12.85 -3.07
C ASN A 10 -0.20 -13.52 -2.01
N SER A 11 -0.04 -13.10 -0.76
CA SER A 11 -0.60 -13.77 0.41
C SER A 11 -1.48 -12.84 1.23
N THR A 12 -2.49 -13.40 1.89
CA THR A 12 -3.27 -12.69 2.91
C THR A 12 -3.01 -13.28 4.29
N VAL A 13 -2.66 -12.43 5.26
CA VAL A 13 -2.61 -12.79 6.69
C VAL A 13 -3.65 -11.93 7.40
N SER A 14 -4.78 -12.54 7.81
CA SER A 14 -5.88 -11.76 8.36
C SER A 14 -6.62 -12.38 9.53
N GLY A 15 -7.20 -11.53 10.37
CA GLY A 15 -8.09 -11.94 11.46
C GLY A 15 -7.40 -12.69 12.61
N ASN A 16 -6.07 -12.57 12.74
CA ASN A 16 -5.32 -13.26 13.78
C ASN A 16 -5.19 -12.39 15.03
N SER A 17 -5.24 -13.02 16.20
CA SER A 17 -5.11 -12.32 17.48
C SER A 17 -4.09 -13.01 18.37
N ALA A 18 -3.21 -12.21 18.97
CA ALA A 18 -2.25 -12.66 19.99
C ALA A 18 -2.37 -11.75 21.22
N THR A 19 -2.13 -12.28 22.42
CA THR A 19 -2.19 -11.44 23.62
C THR A 19 -1.08 -10.39 23.62
N ASN A 20 0.15 -10.75 23.27
CA ASN A 20 1.30 -9.87 23.48
C ASN A 20 1.92 -9.34 22.18
N TYR A 21 2.24 -10.22 21.23
CA TYR A 21 3.23 -9.90 20.21
C TYR A 21 2.84 -10.42 18.84
N GLY A 22 2.78 -9.53 17.84
CA GLY A 22 2.61 -9.89 16.43
C GLY A 22 1.31 -10.64 16.18
N GLY A 23 0.19 -9.92 16.13
CA GLY A 23 -1.14 -10.52 15.95
C GLY A 23 -1.19 -11.38 14.70
N GLY A 24 -0.66 -10.86 13.59
CA GLY A 24 -0.39 -11.65 12.38
C GLY A 24 0.93 -12.41 12.45
N ILE A 25 2.05 -11.69 12.61
CA ILE A 25 3.39 -12.28 12.55
C ILE A 25 4.28 -11.72 13.66
N ASN A 26 4.98 -12.60 14.38
CA ASN A 26 6.00 -12.26 15.37
C ASN A 26 7.31 -13.00 15.06
N PHE A 27 8.44 -12.28 14.98
CA PHE A 27 9.77 -12.86 14.73
C PHE A 27 10.89 -11.99 15.34
N GLY A 28 12.07 -12.57 15.61
CA GLY A 28 13.12 -11.90 16.40
C GLY A 28 14.58 -11.99 15.92
N SER A 29 14.97 -13.01 15.14
CA SER A 29 16.35 -13.10 14.62
C SER A 29 16.47 -13.57 13.17
N GLY A 30 15.33 -13.78 12.50
CA GLY A 30 15.27 -14.19 11.11
C GLY A 30 14.98 -13.05 10.14
N THR A 31 14.86 -13.40 8.86
CA THR A 31 14.41 -12.47 7.82
C THR A 31 12.95 -12.74 7.48
N LEU A 32 12.14 -11.69 7.43
CA LEU A 32 10.79 -11.71 6.89
C LEU A 32 10.75 -10.86 5.62
N THR A 33 10.35 -11.46 4.51
CA THR A 33 10.13 -10.77 3.24
C THR A 33 8.65 -10.84 2.90
N VAL A 34 8.02 -9.69 2.66
CA VAL A 34 6.59 -9.54 2.34
C VAL A 34 6.48 -8.83 1.00
N ILE A 35 5.87 -9.48 0.01
CA ILE A 35 5.79 -9.00 -1.37
C ILE A 35 4.35 -9.13 -1.82
N ASN A 36 3.76 -8.08 -2.38
CA ASN A 36 2.42 -8.17 -2.99
C ASN A 36 1.41 -8.83 -2.05
N SER A 37 1.43 -8.50 -0.77
CA SER A 37 0.67 -9.22 0.25
C SER A 37 -0.18 -8.28 1.10
N THR A 38 -1.29 -8.81 1.59
CA THR A 38 -2.26 -8.09 2.41
C THR A 38 -2.22 -8.61 3.84
N ILE A 39 -1.89 -7.76 4.81
CA ILE A 39 -1.87 -8.09 6.24
C ILE A 39 -2.98 -7.27 6.88
N SER A 40 -4.05 -7.92 7.33
CA SER A 40 -5.30 -7.21 7.64
C SER A 40 -6.01 -7.67 8.90
N GLY A 41 -6.57 -6.77 9.71
CA GLY A 41 -7.47 -7.17 10.78
C GLY A 41 -6.81 -8.01 11.87
N ASN A 42 -5.50 -7.85 12.09
CA ASN A 42 -4.77 -8.60 13.11
C ASN A 42 -4.56 -7.77 14.38
N THR A 43 -4.61 -8.40 15.56
CA THR A 43 -4.60 -7.72 16.85
C THR A 43 -3.55 -8.27 17.82
N ALA A 44 -2.80 -7.39 18.49
CA ALA A 44 -1.92 -7.74 19.61
C ALA A 44 -1.68 -6.57 20.57
N ASN A 45 -0.85 -6.74 21.61
CA ASN A 45 -0.38 -5.58 22.38
C ASN A 45 0.69 -4.78 21.62
N TYR A 46 1.63 -5.46 20.96
CA TYR A 46 2.67 -4.86 20.14
C TYR A 46 2.71 -5.50 18.76
N GLY A 47 2.64 -4.69 17.70
CA GLY A 47 2.64 -5.19 16.33
C GLY A 47 1.33 -5.92 16.04
N GLY A 48 0.23 -5.21 15.80
CA GLY A 48 -1.06 -5.83 15.46
C GLY A 48 -0.91 -6.72 14.22
N GLY A 49 -0.37 -6.15 13.14
CA GLY A 49 0.03 -6.89 11.94
C GLY A 49 1.31 -7.66 12.17
N ILE A 50 2.44 -6.95 12.30
CA ILE A 50 3.77 -7.56 12.46
C ILE A 50 4.54 -6.97 13.64
N ARG A 51 5.18 -7.84 14.41
CA ARG A 51 6.25 -7.46 15.35
C ARG A 51 7.59 -8.04 14.89
N ASN A 52 8.56 -7.15 14.65
CA ASN A 52 9.96 -7.47 14.40
C ASN A 52 10.81 -7.15 15.63
N GLU A 53 11.23 -8.17 16.38
CA GLU A 53 12.02 -8.06 17.60
C GLU A 53 13.51 -8.34 17.35
N GLY A 54 14.16 -7.53 16.51
CA GLY A 54 15.60 -7.65 16.25
C GLY A 54 16.01 -8.42 14.98
N GLY A 55 15.03 -8.86 14.17
CA GLY A 55 15.26 -9.44 12.85
C GLY A 55 15.30 -8.40 11.72
N THR A 56 15.25 -8.88 10.48
CA THR A 56 15.19 -8.04 9.27
C THR A 56 13.84 -8.21 8.57
N LEU A 57 13.07 -7.13 8.45
CA LEU A 57 11.84 -7.06 7.67
C LEU A 57 12.11 -6.36 6.34
N THR A 58 11.58 -6.91 5.25
CA THR A 58 11.49 -6.24 3.95
C THR A 58 10.06 -6.35 3.45
N ALA A 59 9.37 -5.23 3.28
CA ALA A 59 8.04 -5.20 2.68
C ALA A 59 8.05 -4.36 1.41
N THR A 60 7.63 -4.96 0.30
CA THR A 60 7.51 -4.30 -1.01
C THR A 60 6.09 -4.49 -1.52
N ASN A 61 5.48 -3.42 -2.05
CA ASN A 61 4.17 -3.52 -2.69
C ASN A 61 3.15 -4.26 -1.82
N SER A 62 3.02 -3.93 -0.54
CA SER A 62 2.15 -4.66 0.38
C SER A 62 1.19 -3.71 1.07
N THR A 63 0.08 -4.23 1.56
CA THR A 63 -0.94 -3.44 2.27
C THR A 63 -1.12 -3.96 3.68
N PHE A 64 -0.91 -3.09 4.66
CA PHE A 64 -1.18 -3.32 6.06
C PHE A 64 -2.38 -2.47 6.44
N SER A 65 -3.53 -3.09 6.71
CA SER A 65 -4.75 -2.33 7.00
C SER A 65 -5.55 -2.93 8.15
N ASP A 66 -6.31 -2.13 8.89
CA ASP A 66 -7.20 -2.58 9.96
C ASP A 66 -6.48 -3.40 11.06
N ASN A 67 -5.15 -3.27 11.19
CA ASN A 67 -4.41 -3.98 12.22
C ASN A 67 -4.32 -3.12 13.48
N GLU A 68 -4.51 -3.74 14.65
CA GLU A 68 -4.65 -3.02 15.91
C GLU A 68 -3.64 -3.47 16.94
N ALA A 69 -3.03 -2.49 17.61
CA ALA A 69 -2.18 -2.74 18.76
C ALA A 69 -2.71 -1.97 19.96
N THR A 70 -2.96 -2.67 21.07
CA THR A 70 -3.45 -2.01 22.30
C THR A 70 -2.38 -1.13 22.95
N ILE A 71 -1.10 -1.38 22.66
CA ILE A 71 0.01 -0.57 23.18
C ILE A 71 0.70 0.19 22.05
N SER A 72 1.19 -0.49 21.00
CA SER A 72 2.04 0.18 20.01
C SER A 72 2.22 -0.60 18.70
N GLY A 73 2.20 0.10 17.57
CA GLY A 73 2.40 -0.45 16.23
C GLY A 73 1.23 -1.33 15.78
N GLY A 74 0.08 -0.73 15.51
CA GLY A 74 -1.09 -1.42 14.97
C GLY A 74 -0.77 -2.13 13.66
N GLY A 75 -0.24 -1.43 12.66
CA GLY A 75 0.31 -2.06 11.46
C GLY A 75 1.57 -2.85 11.79
N MET A 76 2.61 -2.16 12.26
CA MET A 76 3.90 -2.78 12.58
C MET A 76 4.60 -2.17 13.80
N TYR A 77 5.25 -3.05 14.56
CA TYR A 77 6.20 -2.70 15.61
C TYR A 77 7.59 -3.25 15.27
N ASN A 78 8.60 -2.40 15.26
CA ASN A 78 9.96 -2.75 14.91
C ASN A 78 10.97 -2.33 15.97
N SER A 79 11.81 -3.27 16.38
CA SER A 79 13.04 -3.01 17.14
C SER A 79 14.26 -3.68 16.49
N GLY A 80 14.13 -4.10 15.23
CA GLY A 80 15.21 -4.61 14.39
C GLY A 80 15.43 -3.71 13.17
N THR A 81 15.68 -4.29 12.01
CA THR A 81 15.84 -3.55 10.75
C THR A 81 14.61 -3.74 9.86
N MET A 82 14.14 -2.66 9.24
CA MET A 82 13.00 -2.67 8.32
C MET A 82 13.31 -1.90 7.05
N TYR A 83 12.93 -2.47 5.90
CA TYR A 83 13.01 -1.86 4.58
C TYR A 83 11.63 -1.84 3.93
N LEU A 84 11.17 -0.66 3.51
CA LEU A 84 9.84 -0.47 2.93
C LEU A 84 9.94 0.19 1.56
N ALA A 85 9.21 -0.31 0.57
CA ALA A 85 9.03 0.37 -0.72
C ALA A 85 7.63 0.10 -1.27
N GLY A 86 6.95 1.14 -1.79
CA GLY A 86 5.63 0.98 -2.41
C GLY A 86 4.57 0.38 -1.48
N THR A 87 4.71 0.50 -0.16
CA THR A 87 3.87 -0.19 0.84
C THR A 87 2.86 0.76 1.48
N ILE A 88 1.65 0.27 1.71
CA ILE A 88 0.55 1.01 2.34
C ILE A 88 0.37 0.58 3.80
N PHE A 89 0.19 1.56 4.69
CA PHE A 89 -0.30 1.39 6.05
C PHE A 89 -1.57 2.21 6.25
N ALA A 90 -2.65 1.57 6.68
CA ALA A 90 -3.96 2.21 6.79
C ALA A 90 -4.76 1.71 8.00
N ASN A 91 -5.69 2.53 8.47
CA ASN A 91 -6.78 2.17 9.39
C ASN A 91 -6.31 1.45 10.67
N SER A 92 -5.09 1.67 11.14
CA SER A 92 -4.62 1.12 12.41
C SER A 92 -5.13 2.00 13.56
N THR A 93 -6.41 1.84 13.93
CA THR A 93 -7.13 2.76 14.84
C THR A 93 -6.54 2.85 16.25
N SER A 94 -5.72 1.87 16.65
CA SER A 94 -4.98 1.85 17.92
C SER A 94 -3.51 1.47 17.70
N GLY A 95 -2.61 2.18 18.39
CA GLY A 95 -1.17 1.93 18.39
C GLY A 95 -0.39 2.59 17.24
N GLY A 96 -1.07 3.21 16.27
CA GLY A 96 -0.47 3.85 15.08
C GLY A 96 -0.02 2.84 14.02
N ASN A 97 0.09 3.26 12.77
CA ASN A 97 0.48 2.39 11.65
C ASN A 97 1.87 1.75 11.82
N CYS A 98 2.89 2.54 12.16
CA CYS A 98 4.25 2.04 12.34
C CYS A 98 4.85 2.57 13.63
N VAL A 99 5.64 1.72 14.29
CA VAL A 99 6.50 2.13 15.41
C VAL A 99 7.89 1.54 15.22
N ASN A 100 8.90 2.41 15.23
CA ASN A 100 10.30 2.03 15.22
C ASN A 100 10.95 2.30 16.60
N ASN A 101 10.88 1.31 17.49
CA ASN A 101 11.37 1.37 18.85
C ASN A 101 12.83 0.92 18.96
N GLY A 102 13.74 1.84 18.68
CA GLY A 102 15.20 1.60 18.77
C GLY A 102 15.78 0.76 17.64
N GLY A 103 14.98 0.42 16.64
CA GLY A 103 15.41 -0.21 15.40
C GLY A 103 15.75 0.80 14.29
N THR A 104 15.86 0.29 13.07
CA THR A 104 16.04 1.09 11.85
C THR A 104 14.84 0.90 10.93
N LEU A 105 14.31 2.00 10.40
CA LEU A 105 13.37 2.01 9.29
C LEU A 105 14.06 2.69 8.11
N THR A 106 14.18 1.98 6.99
CA THR A 106 14.64 2.51 5.71
C THR A 106 13.44 2.64 4.78
N ASP A 107 13.08 3.91 4.52
CA ASP A 107 12.07 4.31 3.56
C ASP A 107 12.71 4.39 2.17
N ASN A 108 12.52 3.37 1.34
CA ASN A 108 13.05 3.32 -0.02
C ASN A 108 12.13 4.00 -1.05
N GLY A 109 11.03 4.63 -0.61
CA GLY A 109 10.17 5.46 -1.44
C GLY A 109 8.79 4.85 -1.73
N TYR A 110 7.86 5.75 -2.04
CA TYR A 110 6.47 5.47 -2.39
C TYR A 110 5.69 4.67 -1.33
N ASN A 111 6.11 4.76 -0.08
CA ASN A 111 5.34 4.23 1.04
C ASN A 111 4.29 5.26 1.46
N LEU A 112 3.10 4.79 1.83
CA LEU A 112 1.99 5.65 2.20
C LEU A 112 1.42 5.20 3.54
N SER A 113 1.20 6.16 4.44
CA SER A 113 0.55 5.95 5.73
C SER A 113 -0.61 6.94 5.86
N ASP A 114 -1.79 6.52 6.29
CA ASP A 114 -2.91 7.44 6.60
C ASP A 114 -2.77 8.17 7.95
N ASP A 115 -1.71 7.89 8.70
CA ASP A 115 -1.34 8.62 9.90
C ASP A 115 0.13 9.10 9.84
N ALA A 116 0.55 9.83 10.89
CA ALA A 116 1.89 10.40 11.02
C ALA A 116 2.94 9.45 11.65
N SER A 117 2.59 8.20 11.97
CA SER A 117 3.40 7.34 12.85
C SER A 117 4.63 6.74 12.17
N CYS A 118 4.61 6.59 10.84
CA CYS A 118 5.68 5.92 10.10
C CYS A 118 6.90 6.79 9.81
N GLY A 119 6.79 8.12 9.92
CA GLY A 119 7.91 9.03 9.74
C GLY A 119 8.47 9.04 8.31
N PHE A 120 7.63 8.71 7.32
CA PHE A 120 8.01 8.71 5.90
C PHE A 120 8.42 10.08 5.38
N SER A 121 9.24 10.10 4.32
CA SER A 121 9.73 11.34 3.72
C SER A 121 10.02 11.18 2.21
N GLY A 122 10.37 12.29 1.54
CA GLY A 122 10.73 12.26 0.12
C GLY A 122 9.53 11.91 -0.77
N THR A 123 9.61 10.81 -1.52
CA THR A 123 8.51 10.33 -2.39
C THR A 123 7.45 9.51 -1.65
N SER A 124 7.67 9.26 -0.35
CA SER A 124 6.70 8.62 0.53
C SER A 124 5.89 9.68 1.30
N ALA A 125 4.70 9.33 1.78
CA ALA A 125 3.79 10.26 2.45
C ALA A 125 3.20 9.70 3.74
N ASN A 126 3.04 10.57 4.73
CA ASN A 126 2.26 10.33 5.94
C ASN A 126 0.95 11.15 5.87
N ASN A 127 -0.08 10.72 6.60
CA ASN A 127 -1.43 11.29 6.52
C ASN A 127 -2.01 11.31 5.09
N ALA A 128 -1.69 10.26 4.32
CA ALA A 128 -2.22 10.07 2.97
C ALA A 128 -3.71 9.72 3.00
N THR A 129 -4.45 10.16 1.99
CA THR A 129 -5.84 9.74 1.76
C THR A 129 -5.82 8.39 1.04
N LEU A 130 -6.08 7.30 1.77
CA LEU A 130 -5.91 5.96 1.20
C LEU A 130 -7.21 5.31 0.68
N ASN A 131 -8.37 5.68 1.22
CA ASN A 131 -9.70 5.22 0.77
C ASN A 131 -9.74 3.72 0.38
N LEU A 132 -9.28 2.84 1.27
CA LEU A 132 -9.27 1.41 0.99
C LEU A 132 -10.67 0.80 1.12
N SER A 133 -11.00 -0.16 0.24
CA SER A 133 -12.18 -1.00 0.44
C SER A 133 -12.05 -1.84 1.71
N ALA A 134 -13.17 -2.39 2.19
CA ALA A 134 -13.12 -3.49 3.15
C ALA A 134 -12.36 -4.70 2.55
N LEU A 135 -11.81 -5.55 3.43
CA LEU A 135 -11.17 -6.79 3.01
C LEU A 135 -12.21 -7.70 2.32
N SER A 136 -12.01 -8.02 1.05
CA SER A 136 -12.98 -8.78 0.27
C SER A 136 -12.32 -9.87 -0.57
N VAL A 137 -13.04 -10.97 -0.78
CA VAL A 137 -12.60 -12.09 -1.63
C VAL A 137 -12.78 -11.70 -3.09
N THR A 138 -11.74 -11.87 -3.89
CA THR A 138 -11.78 -11.60 -5.33
C THR A 138 -12.09 -12.86 -6.13
N THR A 139 -12.40 -12.69 -7.42
CA THR A 139 -12.74 -13.79 -8.33
C THR A 139 -11.55 -14.66 -8.72
N THR A 140 -10.32 -14.23 -8.42
CA THR A 140 -9.12 -15.07 -8.47
C THR A 140 -9.13 -16.00 -7.24
N PRO A 141 -8.90 -17.32 -7.35
CA PRO A 141 -9.31 -18.27 -6.32
C PRO A 141 -8.83 -17.93 -4.90
N GLY A 142 -9.75 -17.43 -4.06
CA GLY A 142 -9.61 -17.32 -2.62
C GLY A 142 -8.74 -16.18 -2.08
N GLN A 143 -8.26 -15.25 -2.91
CA GLN A 143 -7.43 -14.15 -2.42
C GLN A 143 -8.28 -13.02 -1.83
N GLN A 144 -7.81 -12.48 -0.70
CA GLN A 144 -8.45 -11.36 -0.01
C GLN A 144 -7.55 -10.13 -0.03
N VAL A 145 -8.09 -8.99 -0.49
CA VAL A 145 -7.34 -7.74 -0.64
C VAL A 145 -8.14 -6.54 -0.15
N HIS A 146 -7.42 -5.48 0.16
CA HIS A 146 -7.96 -4.12 0.21
C HIS A 146 -7.64 -3.42 -1.11
N THR A 147 -8.66 -2.88 -1.76
CA THR A 147 -8.51 -2.18 -3.04
C THR A 147 -8.59 -0.68 -2.80
N PRO A 148 -7.55 0.10 -3.14
CA PRO A 148 -7.65 1.56 -3.19
C PRO A 148 -8.84 1.99 -4.06
N GLN A 149 -9.69 2.88 -3.53
CA GLN A 149 -10.84 3.44 -4.24
C GLN A 149 -10.49 4.81 -4.85
N ALA A 150 -11.40 5.35 -5.66
CA ALA A 150 -11.28 6.70 -6.21
C ALA A 150 -10.95 7.74 -5.12
N GLY A 151 -10.12 8.73 -5.45
CA GLY A 151 -9.61 9.69 -4.46
C GLY A 151 -8.45 9.18 -3.60
N SER A 152 -7.95 7.96 -3.82
CA SER A 152 -6.80 7.43 -3.08
C SER A 152 -5.47 7.92 -3.65
N ASP A 153 -4.63 8.47 -2.77
CA ASP A 153 -3.23 8.84 -3.06
C ASP A 153 -2.38 7.63 -3.48
N ALA A 154 -2.85 6.41 -3.25
CA ALA A 154 -2.16 5.19 -3.67
C ALA A 154 -2.21 4.97 -5.19
N ILE A 155 -3.26 5.45 -5.86
CA ILE A 155 -3.48 5.17 -7.29
C ILE A 155 -2.63 6.14 -8.11
N GLY A 156 -1.77 5.57 -8.96
CA GLY A 156 -0.80 6.35 -9.73
C GLY A 156 0.35 6.93 -8.91
N ALA A 157 0.58 6.45 -7.68
CA ALA A 157 1.62 6.92 -6.79
C ALA A 157 3.05 6.72 -7.33
N ILE A 158 3.27 5.67 -8.13
CA ILE A 158 4.60 5.24 -8.56
C ILE A 158 4.76 5.51 -10.06
N PRO A 159 5.60 6.48 -10.48
CA PRO A 159 5.78 6.80 -11.90
C PRO A 159 6.25 5.60 -12.72
N TYR A 160 5.78 5.50 -13.97
CA TYR A 160 6.26 4.52 -14.94
C TYR A 160 7.78 4.59 -15.12
N GLY A 161 8.42 3.43 -15.25
CA GLY A 161 9.87 3.28 -15.36
C GLY A 161 10.60 3.25 -14.01
N THR A 162 9.90 3.52 -12.90
CA THR A 162 10.50 3.42 -11.55
C THR A 162 10.98 1.99 -11.30
N THR A 163 12.24 1.86 -10.86
CA THR A 163 12.81 0.60 -10.36
C THR A 163 13.60 0.89 -9.09
N ILE A 164 13.23 0.26 -7.97
CA ILE A 164 13.87 0.41 -6.67
C ILE A 164 14.30 -0.96 -6.15
N ASN A 165 15.51 -1.04 -5.59
CA ASN A 165 15.97 -2.20 -4.84
C ASN A 165 15.68 -1.99 -3.34
N ASN A 166 14.67 -2.70 -2.84
CA ASN A 166 14.29 -2.72 -1.44
C ASN A 166 14.92 -3.95 -0.76
N ASN A 167 16.20 -3.86 -0.38
CA ASN A 167 16.94 -4.93 0.29
C ASN A 167 16.90 -6.29 -0.43
N GLY A 168 17.19 -6.28 -1.73
CA GLY A 168 17.18 -7.45 -2.60
C GLY A 168 15.82 -7.76 -3.25
N VAL A 169 14.76 -7.03 -2.89
CA VAL A 169 13.44 -7.13 -3.52
C VAL A 169 13.22 -5.95 -4.46
N THR A 170 12.95 -6.23 -5.73
CA THR A 170 12.70 -5.17 -6.72
C THR A 170 11.25 -4.69 -6.67
N LEU A 171 11.07 -3.38 -6.45
CA LEU A 171 9.87 -2.65 -6.84
C LEU A 171 10.05 -2.19 -8.29
N ALA A 172 9.15 -2.57 -9.21
CA ALA A 172 9.23 -2.16 -10.61
C ALA A 172 7.86 -1.76 -11.16
N CYS A 173 7.77 -0.55 -11.70
CA CYS A 173 6.59 -0.03 -12.38
C CYS A 173 6.87 0.08 -13.89
N ASN A 174 6.85 -1.06 -14.58
CA ASN A 174 7.25 -1.15 -16.00
C ASN A 174 6.72 -2.41 -16.71
N GLN A 175 5.63 -2.98 -16.19
CA GLN A 175 4.95 -4.21 -16.65
C GLN A 175 5.78 -5.50 -16.57
N THR A 176 6.88 -5.50 -15.80
CA THR A 176 7.68 -6.72 -15.57
C THR A 176 7.28 -7.47 -14.31
N THR A 177 6.41 -6.89 -13.48
CA THR A 177 5.93 -7.50 -12.24
C THR A 177 4.41 -7.47 -12.19
N THR A 178 3.85 -8.36 -11.39
CA THR A 178 2.42 -8.41 -11.12
C THR A 178 2.13 -8.04 -9.66
N ASP A 179 0.88 -7.73 -9.38
CA ASP A 179 0.35 -7.50 -8.04
C ASP A 179 -0.08 -8.81 -7.35
N GLN A 180 -0.73 -8.70 -6.18
CA GLN A 180 -1.25 -9.86 -5.44
C GLN A 180 -2.22 -10.71 -6.28
N LEU A 181 -3.06 -10.07 -7.10
CA LEU A 181 -4.10 -10.72 -7.90
C LEU A 181 -3.59 -11.24 -9.26
N GLY A 182 -2.35 -10.93 -9.61
CA GLY A 182 -1.72 -11.30 -10.88
C GLY A 182 -1.89 -10.26 -11.98
N ALA A 183 -2.37 -9.05 -11.68
CA ALA A 183 -2.43 -7.95 -12.63
C ALA A 183 -1.05 -7.32 -12.84
N ASP A 184 -0.71 -6.97 -14.08
CA ASP A 184 0.56 -6.31 -14.40
C ASP A 184 0.68 -4.94 -13.71
N ARG A 185 1.91 -4.51 -13.42
CA ARG A 185 2.21 -3.20 -12.82
C ARG A 185 3.00 -2.30 -13.77
N PRO A 186 2.39 -1.30 -14.41
CA PRO A 186 0.96 -0.92 -14.35
C PRO A 186 0.07 -1.83 -15.22
N ILE A 187 -1.25 -1.83 -14.97
CA ILE A 187 -2.23 -2.54 -15.82
C ILE A 187 -2.17 -2.01 -17.26
N THR A 188 -2.09 -0.69 -17.41
CA THR A 188 -1.97 -0.02 -18.71
C THR A 188 -0.54 0.42 -18.94
N ALA A 189 0.05 0.06 -20.09
CA ALA A 189 1.43 0.41 -20.38
C ALA A 189 1.65 1.93 -20.36
N LEU A 190 2.83 2.34 -19.89
CA LEU A 190 3.25 3.75 -19.79
C LEU A 190 2.46 4.61 -18.77
N THR A 191 1.63 4.01 -17.91
CA THR A 191 0.98 4.72 -16.80
C THR A 191 1.71 4.49 -15.47
N ALA A 192 1.40 5.31 -14.46
CA ALA A 192 1.90 5.09 -13.11
C ALA A 192 1.26 3.84 -12.49
N CYS A 193 1.94 3.28 -11.48
CA CYS A 193 1.46 2.14 -10.71
C CYS A 193 0.83 2.57 -9.40
N THR A 194 -0.05 1.72 -8.91
CA THR A 194 -0.70 1.81 -7.62
C THR A 194 0.23 1.27 -6.53
N ALA A 195 0.45 2.02 -5.47
CA ALA A 195 1.16 1.52 -4.29
C ALA A 195 0.34 0.44 -3.57
N GLY A 196 1.00 -0.42 -2.79
CA GLY A 196 0.36 -1.45 -1.98
C GLY A 196 0.25 -2.82 -2.65
N ALA A 197 -0.61 -3.69 -2.12
CA ALA A 197 -0.73 -5.09 -2.54
C ALA A 197 -1.32 -5.28 -3.94
N VAL A 198 -2.16 -4.36 -4.39
CA VAL A 198 -2.94 -4.49 -5.63
C VAL A 198 -2.69 -3.32 -6.58
N GLU A 199 -2.75 -3.62 -7.87
CA GLU A 199 -2.81 -2.64 -8.93
C GLU A 199 -4.27 -2.38 -9.28
N VAL A 200 -4.64 -1.11 -9.40
CA VAL A 200 -5.95 -0.73 -9.91
C VAL A 200 -5.79 0.07 -11.19
N GLU A 201 -6.77 -0.05 -12.08
CA GLU A 201 -6.77 0.74 -13.30
C GLU A 201 -6.82 2.22 -12.92
N MET A 202 -5.84 2.98 -13.42
CA MET A 202 -5.88 4.43 -13.27
C MET A 202 -7.14 4.94 -13.97
N PRO A 203 -8.02 5.70 -13.29
CA PRO A 203 -9.11 6.38 -13.97
C PRO A 203 -8.54 7.20 -15.13
N PRO A 204 -9.25 7.27 -16.26
CA PRO A 204 -8.77 7.99 -17.42
C PRO A 204 -8.48 9.44 -17.02
N ILE A 205 -7.24 9.85 -17.32
CA ILE A 205 -6.64 11.12 -16.90
C ILE A 205 -7.52 12.31 -17.30
N CYS A 206 -8.25 12.18 -18.42
CA CYS A 206 -9.34 13.08 -18.83
C CYS A 206 -10.55 12.24 -19.31
N PRO A 207 -11.77 12.80 -19.36
CA PRO A 207 -12.86 12.23 -20.17
C PRO A 207 -12.42 12.03 -21.63
N ALA A 208 -13.00 11.03 -22.31
CA ALA A 208 -12.66 10.66 -23.69
C ALA A 208 -13.02 11.72 -24.77
N TRP A 209 -13.32 12.96 -24.38
CA TRP A 209 -13.60 14.07 -25.27
C TRP A 209 -12.34 14.88 -25.53
N THR A 210 -12.28 15.52 -26.70
CA THR A 210 -11.19 16.43 -27.05
C THR A 210 -11.20 17.61 -26.09
N VAL A 211 -10.09 17.82 -25.36
CA VAL A 211 -9.88 19.05 -24.58
C VAL A 211 -9.70 20.21 -25.57
N THR A 212 -10.68 21.10 -25.64
CA THR A 212 -10.67 22.25 -26.57
C THR A 212 -10.52 23.58 -25.86
N THR A 213 -10.71 23.61 -24.53
CA THR A 213 -10.63 24.81 -23.71
C THR A 213 -9.69 24.66 -22.52
N ALA A 214 -9.23 25.80 -21.98
CA ALA A 214 -8.43 25.84 -20.77
C ALA A 214 -9.22 25.39 -19.51
N ALA A 215 -10.55 25.54 -19.52
CA ALA A 215 -11.42 25.06 -18.45
C ALA A 215 -11.50 23.54 -18.44
N GLU A 216 -11.75 22.90 -19.59
CA GLU A 216 -11.72 21.44 -19.73
C GLU A 216 -10.34 20.86 -19.38
N LEU A 217 -9.27 21.57 -19.72
CA LEU A 217 -7.91 21.18 -19.31
C LEU A 217 -7.74 21.28 -17.79
N SER A 218 -8.24 22.34 -17.17
CA SER A 218 -8.19 22.51 -15.71
C SER A 218 -9.00 21.43 -14.99
N ASP A 219 -10.20 21.12 -15.48
CA ASP A 219 -11.06 20.09 -14.90
C ASP A 219 -10.46 18.70 -15.08
N CYS A 220 -9.88 18.42 -16.24
CA CYS A 220 -9.09 17.20 -16.45
C CYS A 220 -7.90 17.13 -15.47
N ILE A 221 -7.13 18.21 -15.29
CA ILE A 221 -6.03 18.25 -14.32
C ILE A 221 -6.53 18.01 -12.90
N THR A 222 -7.68 18.58 -12.53
CA THR A 222 -8.30 18.36 -11.22
C THR A 222 -8.74 16.90 -11.04
N LEU A 223 -9.41 16.31 -12.02
CA LEU A 223 -9.83 14.89 -12.00
C LEU A 223 -8.62 13.95 -11.94
N ALA A 224 -7.57 14.24 -12.72
CA ALA A 224 -6.32 13.50 -12.74
C ALA A 224 -5.59 13.57 -11.39
N ASN A 225 -5.48 14.76 -10.80
CA ASN A 225 -4.82 14.96 -9.51
C ASN A 225 -5.59 14.32 -8.36
N ASN A 226 -6.92 14.27 -8.46
CA ASN A 226 -7.76 13.65 -7.45
C ASN A 226 -7.99 12.15 -7.72
N ASN A 227 -7.44 11.61 -8.81
CA ASN A 227 -7.69 10.25 -9.23
C ASN A 227 -9.21 9.91 -9.24
N GLU A 228 -10.00 10.81 -9.81
CA GLU A 228 -11.45 10.71 -9.94
C GLU A 228 -11.83 10.35 -11.38
N SER A 229 -12.84 9.48 -11.54
CA SER A 229 -13.41 9.21 -12.85
C SER A 229 -14.37 10.34 -13.26
N PRO A 230 -14.34 10.81 -14.51
CA PRO A 230 -15.29 11.81 -14.98
C PRO A 230 -16.73 11.28 -14.89
N SER A 231 -17.62 12.05 -14.26
CA SER A 231 -19.04 11.72 -14.17
C SER A 231 -19.70 11.73 -15.55
N PRO A 232 -20.54 10.73 -15.91
CA PRO A 232 -21.24 10.70 -17.20
C PRO A 232 -22.36 11.75 -17.32
N THR A 233 -22.61 12.59 -16.30
CA THR A 233 -23.73 13.54 -16.27
C THR A 233 -23.35 15.02 -16.21
N ALA A 234 -22.08 15.40 -16.40
CA ALA A 234 -21.70 16.81 -16.50
C ALA A 234 -21.45 17.20 -17.96
N ASP A 235 -22.35 18.05 -18.47
CA ASP A 235 -22.22 18.96 -19.60
C ASP A 235 -22.14 18.38 -21.02
N THR A 236 -23.31 18.00 -21.55
CA THR A 236 -23.61 18.30 -22.94
C THR A 236 -23.54 19.81 -23.17
N ILE A 237 -22.38 20.32 -23.58
CA ILE A 237 -22.27 21.66 -24.17
C ILE A 237 -22.82 21.57 -25.59
N THR A 238 -24.00 22.14 -25.78
CA THR A 238 -24.61 22.33 -27.10
C THR A 238 -23.84 23.43 -27.82
N LEU A 239 -23.27 23.15 -28.99
CA LEU A 239 -22.63 24.16 -29.83
C LEU A 239 -23.68 25.13 -30.40
N GLY A 240 -23.46 26.43 -30.20
CA GLY A 240 -24.11 27.52 -30.91
C GLY A 240 -23.13 28.22 -31.83
#